data_AF-A0A7X6FBP1-F1
#
_entry.id   AF-A0A7X6FBP1-F1
#
_cell.length_a   1.000
_cell.length_b   1.000
_cell.length_c   1.000
_cell.angle_alpha   90.00
_cell.angle_beta   90.00
_cell.angle_gamma   90.00
#
_symmetry.space_group_name_H-M   'P 1'
#
loop_
_entity.id
_entity.type
_entity.pdbx_description
1 polymer ?
#
loop_
_entity_poly.entity_id
_entity_poly.type
_entity_poly.pdbx_seq_one_letter_code
_entity_poly.pdbx_strand_id
1 'polypeptide(L)'
;MRSIRLLSIAFTLAALASCTSQEQTFEKSIPIMKESPSARAQVIAKCMSQHLPPETLDQIAFYVRSQRSEAKRLFCQRLMTGVVSGRISYADFKAMFQQKKVTPALVAVLKGR
;
A
#
# COMPACT_ATOMS: atom_id res chain seq x y z
N MET A 1 -41.27 2.99 -14.25
CA MET A 1 -40.46 1.82 -13.80
C MET A 1 -39.24 1.51 -14.68
N ARG A 2 -39.25 1.79 -16.00
CA ARG A 2 -38.13 1.46 -16.92
C ARG A 2 -36.90 2.38 -16.74
N SER A 3 -37.11 3.64 -16.37
CA SER A 3 -36.06 4.65 -16.17
C SER A 3 -35.28 4.47 -14.86
N ILE A 4 -35.91 3.92 -13.82
CA ILE A 4 -35.27 3.63 -12.52
C ILE A 4 -34.26 2.48 -12.67
N ARG A 5 -34.57 1.47 -13.51
CA ARG A 5 -33.64 0.36 -13.79
C ARG A 5 -32.37 0.83 -14.52
N LEU A 6 -32.48 1.80 -15.44
CA LEU A 6 -31.34 2.35 -16.17
C LEU A 6 -30.41 3.17 -15.28
N LEU A 7 -30.97 3.95 -14.34
CA LEU A 7 -30.21 4.67 -13.33
C LEU A 7 -29.45 3.73 -12.38
N SER A 8 -30.07 2.62 -11.96
CA SER A 8 -29.40 1.61 -11.13
C SER A 8 -28.24 0.93 -11.86
N ILE A 9 -28.40 0.63 -13.16
CA ILE A 9 -27.34 0.00 -13.97
C ILE A 9 -26.16 0.97 -14.17
N ALA A 10 -26.43 2.24 -14.47
CA ALA A 10 -25.39 3.26 -14.65
C ALA A 10 -24.56 3.50 -13.37
N PHE A 11 -25.19 3.47 -12.19
CA PHE A 11 -24.49 3.66 -10.91
C PHE A 11 -23.58 2.47 -10.57
N THR A 12 -24.02 1.24 -10.90
CA THR A 12 -23.17 0.05 -10.71
C THR A 12 -21.92 0.05 -11.61
N LEU A 13 -22.04 0.52 -12.85
CA LEU A 13 -20.92 0.61 -13.80
C LEU A 13 -19.87 1.65 -13.36
N ALA A 14 -20.29 2.79 -12.82
CA ALA A 14 -19.39 3.82 -12.31
C ALA A 14 -18.59 3.35 -11.09
N ALA A 15 -19.22 2.61 -10.18
CA ALA A 15 -18.55 2.04 -9.01
C ALA A 15 -17.48 1.00 -9.41
N LEU A 16 -17.79 0.13 -10.38
CA LEU A 16 -16.86 -0.89 -10.89
C LEU A 16 -15.65 -0.25 -11.60
N ALA A 17 -15.85 0.82 -12.38
CA ALA A 17 -14.77 1.53 -13.07
C ALA A 17 -13.77 2.22 -12.11
N SER A 18 -14.21 2.58 -10.90
CA SER A 18 -13.35 3.24 -9.91
C SER A 18 -12.38 2.30 -9.19
N CYS A 19 -12.72 1.00 -9.08
CA CYS A 19 -11.83 0.01 -8.47
C CYS A 19 -10.74 -0.46 -9.43
N THR A 20 -11.06 -0.57 -10.72
CA THR A 20 -10.10 -1.02 -11.75
C THR A 20 -9.03 0.04 -12.03
N SER A 21 -9.35 1.34 -11.91
CA SER A 21 -8.40 2.43 -12.18
C SER A 21 -7.26 2.53 -11.16
N GLN A 22 -7.53 2.26 -9.88
CA GLN A 22 -6.50 2.28 -8.83
C GLN A 22 -5.53 1.11 -8.94
N GLU A 23 -6.05 -0.09 -9.19
CA GLU A 23 -5.22 -1.29 -9.39
C GLU A 23 -4.28 -1.11 -10.60
N GLN A 24 -4.82 -0.63 -11.72
CA GLN A 24 -4.00 -0.33 -12.90
C GLN A 24 -2.92 0.72 -12.63
N THR A 25 -3.23 1.76 -11.86
CA THR A 25 -2.23 2.77 -11.47
C THR A 25 -1.13 2.17 -10.61
N PHE A 26 -1.50 1.31 -9.65
CA PHE A 26 -0.56 0.60 -8.80
C PHE A 26 0.38 -0.27 -9.64
N GLU A 27 -0.17 -1.15 -10.48
CA GLU A 27 0.62 -2.05 -11.32
C GLU A 27 1.52 -1.29 -12.30
N LYS A 28 1.04 -0.20 -12.91
CA LYS A 28 1.85 0.65 -13.82
C LYS A 28 2.97 1.40 -13.11
N SER A 29 2.85 1.66 -11.81
CA SER A 29 3.89 2.34 -11.03
C SER A 29 5.07 1.43 -10.68
N ILE A 30 4.85 0.11 -10.60
CA ILE A 30 5.87 -0.86 -10.19
C ILE A 30 7.08 -0.87 -11.16
N PRO A 31 6.90 -0.98 -12.50
CA PRO A 31 8.02 -0.90 -13.44
C PRO A 31 8.86 0.36 -13.28
N ILE A 32 8.22 1.51 -13.11
CA ILE A 32 8.89 2.81 -12.90
C ILE A 32 9.78 2.75 -11.65
N MET A 33 9.26 2.20 -10.54
CA MET A 33 10.01 2.06 -9.30
C MET A 33 11.09 0.98 -9.36
N LYS A 34 10.92 -0.07 -10.18
CA LYS A 34 11.98 -1.07 -10.43
C LYS A 34 13.19 -0.43 -11.11
N GLU A 35 12.93 0.41 -12.11
CA GLU A 35 13.98 1.01 -12.95
C GLU A 35 14.59 2.28 -12.36
N SER A 36 13.85 3.00 -11.51
CA SER A 36 14.28 4.31 -10.97
C SER A 36 14.56 4.26 -9.46
N PRO A 37 15.85 4.23 -9.05
CA PRO A 37 16.25 4.43 -7.66
C PRO A 37 15.76 5.76 -7.08
N SER A 38 15.74 6.83 -7.88
CA SER A 38 15.27 8.15 -7.43
C SER A 38 13.76 8.17 -7.17
N ALA A 39 12.96 7.49 -8.00
CA ALA A 39 11.53 7.33 -7.74
C ALA A 39 11.26 6.58 -6.42
N ARG A 40 12.01 5.50 -6.16
CA ARG A 40 11.94 4.79 -4.86
C ARG A 40 12.30 5.69 -3.69
N ALA A 41 13.37 6.48 -3.82
CA ALA A 41 13.80 7.41 -2.79
C ALA A 41 12.72 8.46 -2.47
N GLN A 42 12.04 8.99 -3.48
CA GLN A 42 10.94 9.95 -3.29
C GLN A 42 9.75 9.33 -2.54
N VAL A 43 9.37 8.09 -2.88
CA VAL A 43 8.28 7.39 -2.18
C VAL A 43 8.66 7.09 -0.73
N ILE A 44 9.90 6.66 -0.48
CA ILE A 44 10.40 6.44 0.88
C ILE A 44 10.43 7.76 1.67
N ALA A 45 10.88 8.86 1.07
CA ALA A 45 10.89 10.17 1.71
C ALA A 45 9.46 10.63 2.07
N LYS A 46 8.49 10.43 1.17
CA LYS A 46 7.07 10.71 1.45
C LYS A 46 6.51 9.85 2.58
N CYS A 47 6.88 8.58 2.65
CA CYS A 47 6.52 7.71 3.77
C CYS A 47 7.14 8.21 5.09
N MET A 48 8.41 8.65 5.04
CA MET A 48 9.13 9.19 6.19
C MET A 48 8.61 10.56 6.65
N SER A 49 7.92 11.33 5.81
CA SER A 49 7.33 12.61 6.20
C SER A 49 5.98 12.48 6.92
N GLN A 50 5.32 11.33 6.85
CA GLN A 50 3.99 11.15 7.47
C GLN A 50 4.08 11.22 8.99
N HIS A 51 3.26 12.05 9.64
CA HIS A 51 3.19 12.01 11.10
C HIS A 51 2.44 10.73 11.53
N LEU A 52 3.05 9.94 12.43
CA LEU A 52 2.46 8.73 12.96
C LEU A 52 2.35 8.87 14.48
N PRO A 53 1.19 8.52 15.06
CA PRO A 53 1.03 8.64 16.50
C PRO A 53 1.88 7.57 17.21
N PRO A 54 2.26 7.82 18.48
CA PRO A 54 3.11 6.95 19.26
C PRO A 54 2.82 5.45 19.19
N GLU A 55 1.56 5.08 19.38
CA GLU A 55 1.07 3.71 19.41
C GLU A 55 1.24 3.01 18.05
N THR A 56 1.13 3.76 16.95
CA THR A 56 1.37 3.21 15.61
C THR A 56 2.84 2.92 15.40
N LEU A 57 3.74 3.77 15.92
CA LEU A 57 5.17 3.51 15.86
C LEU A 57 5.58 2.27 16.66
N ASP A 58 4.95 2.03 17.81
CA ASP A 58 5.21 0.82 18.61
C ASP A 58 4.74 -0.45 17.89
N GLN A 59 3.57 -0.40 17.26
CA GLN A 59 3.10 -1.50 16.42
C GLN A 59 4.03 -1.77 15.24
N ILE A 60 4.48 -0.73 14.55
CA ILE A 60 5.44 -0.87 13.45
C ILE A 60 6.74 -1.50 13.97
N ALA A 61 7.27 -1.01 15.10
CA ALA A 61 8.49 -1.52 15.72
C ALA A 61 8.41 -3.03 16.00
N PHE A 62 7.26 -3.49 16.48
CA PHE A 62 6.99 -4.92 16.67
C PHE A 62 7.09 -5.72 15.36
N TYR A 63 6.43 -5.28 14.29
CA TYR A 63 6.44 -6.00 13.01
C TYR A 63 7.81 -5.99 12.34
N VAL A 64 8.51 -4.86 12.37
CA VAL A 64 9.84 -4.73 11.76
C VAL A 64 10.97 -5.22 12.67
N ARG A 65 10.66 -5.63 13.90
CA ARG A 65 11.63 -6.17 14.88
C ARG A 65 12.79 -5.22 15.12
N SER A 66 12.47 -3.95 15.41
CA SER A 66 13.48 -2.93 15.71
C SER A 66 13.07 -2.08 16.90
N GLN A 67 13.98 -1.21 17.34
CA GLN A 67 13.64 -0.12 18.22
C GLN A 67 12.74 0.89 17.51
N ARG A 68 11.95 1.63 18.29
CA ARG A 68 10.98 2.63 17.81
C ARG A 68 11.63 3.72 16.95
N SER A 69 12.85 4.14 17.30
CA SER A 69 13.64 5.15 16.57
C SER A 69 13.91 4.76 15.11
N GLU A 70 14.04 3.47 14.83
CA GLU A 70 14.32 2.94 13.49
C GLU A 70 13.08 2.40 12.77
N ALA A 71 12.00 2.17 13.51
CA ALA A 71 10.84 1.42 13.08
C ALA A 71 10.24 1.97 11.79
N LYS A 72 10.04 3.29 11.74
CA LYS A 72 9.46 3.97 10.57
C LYS A 72 10.35 3.85 9.32
N ARG A 73 11.66 4.04 9.49
CA ARG A 73 12.65 3.92 8.40
C ARG A 73 12.61 2.51 7.81
N LEU A 74 12.70 1.50 8.67
CA LEU A 74 12.67 0.09 8.25
C LEU A 74 11.33 -0.28 7.60
N PHE A 75 10.21 0.21 8.13
CA PHE A 75 8.89 0.02 7.54
C PHE A 75 8.83 0.58 6.12
N CYS A 76 9.16 1.86 5.92
CA CYS A 76 9.09 2.51 4.61
C CYS A 76 9.98 1.80 3.59
N GLN A 77 11.20 1.41 3.99
CA GLN A 77 12.14 0.69 3.13
C GLN A 77 11.64 -0.71 2.78
N ARG A 78 11.24 -1.51 3.78
CA ARG A 78 10.81 -2.89 3.58
C ARG A 78 9.52 -2.97 2.78
N LEU A 79 8.53 -2.13 3.10
CA LEU A 79 7.30 -2.06 2.34
C LEU A 79 7.58 -1.73 0.87
N MET A 80 8.43 -0.74 0.60
CA MET A 80 8.76 -0.36 -0.76
C MET A 80 9.49 -1.46 -1.52
N THR A 81 10.45 -2.13 -0.89
CA THR A 81 11.08 -3.31 -1.45
C THR A 81 10.07 -4.43 -1.70
N GLY A 82 9.11 -4.65 -0.81
CA GLY A 82 8.03 -5.64 -0.97
C GLY A 82 7.16 -5.37 -2.18
N VAL A 83 6.71 -4.12 -2.34
CA VAL A 83 5.92 -3.67 -3.51
C VAL A 83 6.71 -3.85 -4.81
N VAL A 84 7.94 -3.32 -4.85
CA VAL A 84 8.77 -3.38 -6.07
C VAL A 84 9.16 -4.81 -6.44
N SER A 85 9.37 -5.69 -5.46
CA SER A 85 9.65 -7.12 -5.70
C SER A 85 8.41 -7.95 -6.04
N GLY A 86 7.21 -7.39 -5.98
CA GLY A 86 5.95 -8.12 -6.19
C GLY A 86 5.54 -9.02 -5.03
N ARG A 87 6.23 -8.95 -3.88
CA ARG A 87 5.84 -9.66 -2.65
C ARG A 87 4.65 -9.03 -1.94
N ILE A 88 4.28 -7.81 -2.31
CA ILE A 88 3.06 -7.12 -1.88
C ILE A 88 2.23 -6.85 -3.13
N SER A 89 1.07 -7.51 -3.22
CA SER A 89 0.11 -7.28 -4.29
C SER A 89 -0.72 -6.00 -4.06
N TYR A 90 -1.48 -5.57 -5.07
CA TYR A 90 -2.49 -4.54 -4.88
C TYR A 90 -3.52 -4.92 -3.81
N ALA A 91 -3.90 -6.21 -3.73
CA ALA A 91 -4.85 -6.69 -2.72
C ALA A 91 -4.29 -6.53 -1.29
N ASP A 92 -3.01 -6.84 -1.08
CA ASP A 92 -2.32 -6.61 0.19
C ASP A 92 -2.22 -5.12 0.52
N PHE A 93 -1.84 -4.31 -0.47
CA PHE A 93 -1.75 -2.85 -0.33
C PHE A 93 -3.10 -2.24 0.07
N LYS A 94 -4.18 -2.65 -0.60
CA LYS A 94 -5.55 -2.25 -0.31
C LYS A 94 -6.00 -2.72 1.07
N ALA A 95 -5.71 -3.97 1.43
CA ALA A 95 -6.05 -4.52 2.74
C ALA A 95 -5.41 -3.70 3.87
N MET A 96 -4.15 -3.33 3.72
CA MET A 96 -3.43 -2.50 4.70
C MET A 96 -4.00 -1.07 4.77
N PHE A 97 -4.05 -0.34 3.64
CA PHE A 97 -4.32 1.10 3.68
C PHE A 97 -5.82 1.46 3.72
N GLN A 98 -6.70 0.64 3.16
CA GLN A 98 -8.13 0.93 3.10
C GLN A 98 -8.91 0.13 4.15
N GLN A 99 -8.48 -1.10 4.44
CA GLN A 99 -9.21 -2.00 5.35
C GLN A 99 -8.56 -2.13 6.73
N LYS A 100 -7.37 -1.54 6.93
CA LYS A 100 -6.59 -1.64 8.18
C LYS A 100 -6.31 -3.10 8.59
N LYS A 101 -6.16 -3.99 7.61
CA LYS A 101 -5.86 -5.42 7.81
C LYS A 101 -4.39 -5.70 7.58
N VAL A 102 -3.81 -6.51 8.47
CA VAL A 102 -2.43 -6.98 8.36
C VAL A 102 -2.44 -8.34 7.65
N THR A 103 -1.85 -8.41 6.44
CA THR A 103 -1.79 -9.65 5.67
C THR A 103 -0.53 -10.45 5.99
N PRO A 104 -0.52 -11.78 5.75
CA PRO A 104 0.67 -12.60 5.93
C PRO A 104 1.87 -12.12 5.08
N ALA A 105 1.62 -11.68 3.85
CA ALA A 105 2.63 -11.15 2.95
C ALA A 105 3.26 -9.86 3.51
N LEU A 106 2.44 -8.94 4.03
CA LEU A 106 2.93 -7.75 4.70
C LEU A 106 3.83 -8.09 5.90
N VAL A 107 3.40 -9.02 6.75
CA VAL A 107 4.18 -9.45 7.92
C VAL A 107 5.52 -10.06 7.51
N ALA A 108 5.56 -10.88 6.44
CA ALA A 108 6.80 -11.46 5.93
C ALA A 108 7.79 -10.36 5.48
N VAL A 109 7.32 -9.44 4.64
CA VAL A 109 8.11 -8.32 4.12
C VAL A 109 8.60 -7.43 5.26
N LEU A 110 7.74 -7.09 6.22
CA LEU A 110 8.13 -6.26 7.36
C LEU A 110 9.13 -6.95 8.26
N LYS A 111 9.10 -8.27 8.40
CA LYS A 111 10.14 -9.05 9.11
C LYS A 111 11.47 -9.13 8.33
N GLY A 112 11.52 -8.66 7.08
CA GLY A 112 12.68 -8.75 6.21
C GLY A 112 12.84 -10.13 5.54
N ARG A 113 11.75 -10.89 5.41
CA ARG A 113 11.71 -12.19 4.72
C ARG A 113 10.98 -12.06 3.39
#